data_AF-A0A2I0AYS0-F1
#
_entry.id   AF-A0A2I0AYS0-F1
#
_cell.length_a   1.000
_cell.length_b   1.000
_cell.length_c   1.000
_cell.angle_alpha   90.00
_cell.angle_beta   90.00
_cell.angle_gamma   90.00
#
_symmetry.space_group_name_H-M   'P 1'
#
loop_
_entity.id
_entity.type
_entity.pdbx_description
1 polymer ?
#
loop_
_entity_poly.entity_id
_entity_poly.type
_entity_poly.pdbx_seq_one_letter_code
_entity_poly.pdbx_strand_id
1 'polypeptide(L)'
;MPTTAANSAGGSSVPFFRRNQVASLVPSSRDELHHLDILHSRLADSLQLLLLSPATAAGCSKAPAATGGSPKSPSADAANTAFILSLPFLVKLLDAFLACEADFESLLLLVLYRSPSLISRPPVDRAVSDLLDRVIKALDLCNAVSLSVNSVRHWNRNADTAASALQYQAPQLNRAKRALSKLLLSAGAGLGSSSSLICRRTCRLCSATRQLQAMASGLAGFTGHAAPRGGESGSTSILALALSTISYLMLFAMWAMVSAFPCGRPVQAPPAPAASTRQMPWAAALAELQESIVEQLRRERRKELGVVPSAGMLAEIVALERSGREAMEAVSNGGETKVAAEELAEACRAMEDGLGPFETKVREVFHRLVRCREGLLRCFSEGSRSSPSPTPPL
;
A
#
# COMPACT_ATOMS: atom_id res chain seq x y z
N MET A 1 31.85 21.76 -45.54
CA MET A 1 32.24 23.07 -44.95
C MET A 1 31.10 24.04 -45.24
N PRO A 2 30.64 24.84 -44.26
CA PRO A 2 29.65 24.39 -43.27
C PRO A 2 28.41 25.29 -43.26
N THR A 3 27.33 24.85 -42.60
CA THR A 3 26.47 25.78 -41.85
C THR A 3 25.82 25.04 -40.67
N THR A 4 26.09 25.62 -39.51
CA THR A 4 25.74 25.22 -38.17
C THR A 4 24.26 25.51 -37.88
N ALA A 5 23.56 24.60 -37.21
CA ALA A 5 22.41 24.96 -36.39
C ALA A 5 22.37 24.04 -35.17
N ALA A 6 22.74 24.62 -34.04
CA ALA A 6 22.57 24.07 -32.71
C ALA A 6 21.31 24.67 -32.07
N ASN A 7 20.84 23.98 -31.02
CA ASN A 7 19.79 24.31 -30.06
C ASN A 7 18.34 24.13 -30.54
N SER A 8 17.39 23.71 -29.72
CA SER A 8 17.31 23.06 -28.40
C SER A 8 15.83 23.18 -28.07
N ALA A 9 15.10 22.08 -27.92
CA ALA A 9 13.82 22.09 -27.24
C ALA A 9 13.56 20.68 -26.70
N GLY A 10 13.86 20.51 -25.41
CA GLY A 10 13.44 19.36 -24.65
C GLY A 10 11.92 19.32 -24.60
N GLY A 11 11.34 18.44 -25.39
CA GLY A 11 9.95 18.01 -25.25
C GLY A 11 9.97 16.63 -24.62
N SER A 12 9.61 16.56 -23.34
CA SER A 12 9.20 15.32 -22.68
C SER A 12 8.02 14.74 -23.46
N SER A 13 8.31 13.75 -24.31
CA SER A 13 7.32 13.00 -25.08
C SER A 13 6.60 12.02 -24.16
N VAL A 14 5.55 12.50 -23.51
CA VAL A 14 4.53 11.65 -22.91
C VAL A 14 3.98 10.75 -24.02
N PRO A 15 3.96 9.41 -23.87
CA PRO A 15 3.43 8.53 -24.91
C PRO A 15 1.91 8.71 -24.97
N PHE A 16 1.48 9.57 -25.87
CA PHE A 16 0.08 9.78 -26.21
C PHE A 16 -0.45 8.45 -26.75
N PHE A 17 -1.41 7.87 -26.02
CA PHE A 17 -2.22 6.73 -26.40
C PHE A 17 -2.46 6.67 -27.92
N ARG A 18 -2.38 5.48 -28.52
CA ARG A 18 -2.76 5.24 -29.92
C ARG A 18 -4.09 5.91 -30.25
N ARG A 19 -4.03 7.10 -30.85
CA ARG A 19 -5.18 7.90 -31.32
C ARG A 19 -5.96 7.23 -32.44
N ASN A 20 -5.48 6.12 -33.01
CA ASN A 20 -6.02 5.55 -34.25
C ASN A 20 -7.25 4.64 -34.08
N GLN A 21 -7.85 4.52 -32.89
CA GLN A 21 -9.15 3.82 -32.72
C GLN A 21 -10.29 4.74 -32.26
N VAL A 22 -10.06 6.05 -32.13
CA VAL A 22 -11.00 6.97 -31.45
C VAL A 22 -11.44 8.13 -32.36
N ALA A 23 -11.21 8.05 -33.67
CA ALA A 23 -11.47 9.14 -34.62
C ALA A 23 -12.97 9.45 -34.87
N SER A 24 -13.89 8.81 -34.14
CA SER A 24 -15.32 9.13 -34.18
C SER A 24 -15.93 8.98 -32.77
N LEU A 25 -15.68 9.95 -31.89
CA LEU A 25 -16.41 10.05 -30.62
C LEU A 25 -17.26 11.32 -30.62
N VAL A 26 -18.52 11.14 -30.20
CA VAL A 26 -19.47 12.22 -29.87
C VAL A 26 -18.84 13.17 -28.86
N PRO A 27 -19.01 14.51 -28.97
CA PRO A 27 -18.40 15.49 -28.07
C PRO A 27 -18.65 15.21 -26.57
N SER A 28 -19.78 14.59 -26.20
CA SER A 28 -20.09 14.18 -24.83
C SER A 28 -19.09 13.20 -24.20
N SER A 29 -18.47 12.32 -25.00
CA SER A 29 -17.47 11.35 -24.52
C SER A 29 -16.06 11.96 -24.38
N ARG A 30 -15.85 13.19 -24.86
CA ARG A 30 -14.53 13.84 -24.84
C ARG A 30 -14.16 14.35 -23.43
N ASP A 31 -15.13 14.93 -22.72
CA ASP A 31 -14.92 15.38 -21.34
C ASP A 31 -14.72 14.19 -20.40
N GLU A 32 -15.52 13.12 -20.57
CA GLU A 32 -15.41 11.89 -19.78
C GLU A 32 -14.03 11.24 -19.98
N LEU A 33 -13.55 11.22 -21.23
CA LEU A 33 -12.21 10.71 -21.55
C LEU A 33 -11.12 11.59 -20.92
N HIS A 34 -11.30 12.91 -20.91
CA HIS A 34 -10.35 13.82 -20.27
C HIS A 34 -10.25 13.57 -18.75
N HIS A 35 -11.37 13.37 -18.06
CA HIS A 35 -11.37 13.00 -16.64
C HIS A 35 -10.73 11.63 -16.38
N LEU A 36 -10.91 10.66 -17.29
CA LEU A 36 -10.21 9.38 -17.21
C LEU A 36 -8.69 9.54 -17.38
N ASP A 37 -8.25 10.39 -18.31
CA ASP A 37 -6.84 10.69 -18.53
C ASP A 37 -6.21 11.37 -17.30
N ILE A 38 -6.94 12.27 -16.61
CA ILE A 38 -6.51 12.88 -15.35
C ILE A 38 -6.30 11.80 -14.28
N LEU A 39 -7.27 10.90 -14.10
CA LEU A 39 -7.16 9.79 -13.15
C LEU A 39 -5.93 8.92 -13.46
N HIS A 40 -5.73 8.54 -14.73
CA HIS A 40 -4.64 7.67 -15.14
C HIS A 40 -3.26 8.33 -15.04
N SER A 41 -3.15 9.60 -15.40
CA SER A 41 -1.91 10.38 -15.27
C SER A 41 -1.54 10.58 -13.81
N ARG A 42 -2.48 11.03 -12.96
CA ARG A 42 -2.23 11.16 -11.52
C ARG A 42 -1.79 9.85 -10.89
N LEU A 43 -2.45 8.74 -11.25
CA LEU A 43 -2.07 7.44 -10.74
C LEU A 43 -0.66 7.04 -11.19
N ALA A 44 -0.33 7.22 -12.47
CA ALA A 44 1.00 6.92 -12.99
C ALA A 44 2.08 7.74 -12.28
N ASP A 45 1.89 9.06 -12.16
CA ASP A 45 2.82 9.98 -11.52
C ASP A 45 3.01 9.62 -10.04
N SER A 46 1.92 9.33 -9.33
CA SER A 46 1.97 8.95 -7.91
C SER A 46 2.73 7.64 -7.70
N LEU A 47 2.50 6.63 -8.56
CA LEU A 47 3.22 5.36 -8.48
C LEU A 47 4.71 5.52 -8.83
N GLN A 48 5.04 6.36 -9.79
CA GLN A 48 6.43 6.71 -10.10
C GLN A 48 7.10 7.43 -8.92
N LEU A 49 6.42 8.39 -8.29
CA LEU A 49 6.93 9.05 -7.09
C LEU A 49 7.16 8.07 -5.93
N LEU A 50 6.34 7.03 -5.81
CA LEU A 50 6.54 5.95 -4.84
C LEU A 50 7.75 5.06 -5.17
N LEU A 51 8.02 4.81 -6.46
CA LEU A 51 9.20 4.09 -6.93
C LEU A 51 10.49 4.90 -6.74
N LEU A 52 10.44 6.21 -6.99
CA LEU A 52 11.57 7.14 -6.82
C LEU A 52 11.78 7.56 -5.37
N SER A 53 10.78 7.40 -4.49
CA SER A 53 10.92 7.73 -3.07
C SER A 53 12.05 6.87 -2.52
N PRO A 54 13.16 7.46 -2.04
CA PRO A 54 14.23 6.69 -1.46
C PRO A 54 13.63 5.93 -0.29
N ALA A 55 13.63 4.61 -0.38
CA ALA A 55 13.48 3.76 0.80
C ALA A 55 14.45 4.33 1.84
N THR A 56 13.92 4.75 2.99
CA THR A 56 14.54 5.67 3.94
C THR A 56 15.99 5.32 4.28
N ALA A 57 16.92 5.92 3.54
CA ALA A 57 18.33 5.99 3.87
C ALA A 57 18.61 7.40 4.41
N ALA A 58 18.29 7.65 5.68
CA ALA A 58 18.85 8.72 6.52
C ALA A 58 18.07 8.86 7.84
N GLY A 59 18.17 7.86 8.71
CA GLY A 59 17.97 8.01 10.15
C GLY A 59 19.31 7.75 10.83
N CYS A 60 20.29 8.61 10.57
CA CYS A 60 21.52 8.68 11.37
C CYS A 60 22.11 10.08 11.15
N SER A 61 21.55 11.07 11.83
CA SER A 61 22.13 12.40 11.89
C SER A 61 23.34 12.34 12.84
N LYS A 62 24.54 12.30 12.28
CA LYS A 62 25.71 12.87 12.97
C LYS A 62 26.60 13.57 11.95
N ALA A 63 26.54 14.90 11.96
CA ALA A 63 27.66 15.70 11.51
C ALA A 63 28.83 15.46 12.49
N PRO A 64 30.06 15.20 12.02
CA PRO A 64 31.24 15.50 12.79
C PRO A 64 31.88 16.78 12.24
N ALA A 65 32.14 17.70 13.16
CA ALA A 65 33.10 18.76 12.96
C ALA A 65 34.45 18.18 12.51
N ALA A 66 35.13 18.93 11.66
CA ALA A 66 36.40 18.60 11.05
C ALA A 66 37.49 18.18 12.05
N THR A 67 38.18 17.07 11.77
CA THR A 67 39.65 16.97 11.86
C THR A 67 40.12 15.75 11.08
N GLY A 68 41.21 15.93 10.33
CA GLY A 68 41.56 15.17 9.13
C GLY A 68 41.84 13.67 9.30
N GLY A 69 41.45 12.92 8.27
CA GLY A 69 41.77 11.50 8.04
C GLY A 69 41.10 11.03 6.75
N SER A 70 41.88 10.47 5.83
CA SER A 70 41.57 10.16 4.42
C SER A 70 40.21 9.47 4.16
N PRO A 71 39.51 9.76 3.04
CA PRO A 71 38.21 9.17 2.74
C PRO A 71 38.37 7.74 2.21
N LYS A 72 37.91 6.74 2.98
CA LYS A 72 37.51 5.44 2.43
C LYS A 72 36.08 5.59 1.90
N SER A 73 35.89 5.25 0.63
CA SER A 73 34.59 5.19 -0.03
C SER A 73 33.61 4.31 0.76
N PRO A 74 32.32 4.69 0.85
CA PRO A 74 31.30 3.79 1.36
C PRO A 74 31.12 2.64 0.36
N SER A 75 31.14 1.41 0.86
CA SER A 75 30.88 0.20 0.06
C SER A 75 29.45 0.22 -0.48
N ALA A 76 29.29 -0.22 -1.73
CA ALA A 76 28.03 -0.23 -2.48
C ALA A 76 26.91 -1.11 -1.86
N ASP A 77 27.19 -1.87 -0.81
CA ASP A 77 26.23 -2.77 -0.16
C ASP A 77 25.24 -2.03 0.77
N ALA A 78 25.59 -0.85 1.29
CA ALA A 78 24.72 -0.08 2.18
C ALA A 78 23.56 0.61 1.46
N ALA A 79 23.68 0.86 0.16
CA ALA A 79 22.61 1.45 -0.65
C ALA A 79 21.53 0.43 -1.06
N ASN A 80 21.79 -0.87 -0.89
CA ASN A 80 20.96 -1.96 -1.44
C ASN A 80 20.05 -2.64 -0.40
N THR A 81 19.96 -2.09 0.82
CA THR A 81 19.24 -2.66 1.97
C THR A 81 18.06 -1.82 2.46
N ALA A 82 17.68 -0.78 1.73
CA ALA A 82 16.60 0.09 2.14
C ALA A 82 15.24 -0.63 2.00
N PHE A 83 14.47 -0.67 3.09
CA PHE A 83 13.15 -1.30 3.10
C PHE A 83 12.15 -0.45 2.30
N ILE A 84 11.53 -1.02 1.26
CA ILE A 84 10.48 -0.38 0.45
C ILE A 84 9.21 -0.16 1.29
N LEU A 85 8.79 -1.16 2.07
CA LEU A 85 7.64 -1.04 2.97
C LEU A 85 8.04 -0.32 4.27
N SER A 86 7.82 1.00 4.30
CA SER A 86 8.00 1.87 5.48
C SER A 86 6.71 2.64 5.78
N LEU A 87 6.57 3.21 6.99
CA LEU A 87 5.40 4.03 7.35
C LEU A 87 5.23 5.24 6.41
N PRO A 88 6.31 5.99 6.05
CA PRO A 88 6.20 7.08 5.07
C PRO A 88 5.74 6.60 3.68
N PHE A 89 6.21 5.44 3.23
CA PHE A 89 5.75 4.84 1.97
C PHE A 89 4.26 4.54 2.01
N LEU A 90 3.77 3.90 3.07
CA LEU A 90 2.35 3.57 3.23
C LEU A 90 1.49 4.83 3.29
N VAL A 91 1.91 5.87 4.02
CA VAL A 91 1.22 7.17 4.05
C VAL A 91 1.07 7.75 2.65
N LYS A 92 2.17 7.84 1.88
CA LYS A 92 2.15 8.33 0.50
C LYS A 92 1.27 7.48 -0.43
N LEU A 93 1.27 6.16 -0.25
CA LEU A 93 0.41 5.26 -1.00
C LEU A 93 -1.08 5.50 -0.71
N LEU A 94 -1.44 5.72 0.56
CA LEU A 94 -2.81 6.04 0.93
C LEU A 94 -3.22 7.42 0.46
N ASP A 95 -2.31 8.40 0.46
CA ASP A 95 -2.54 9.72 -0.15
C ASP A 95 -2.82 9.61 -1.65
N ALA A 96 -2.00 8.83 -2.38
CA ALA A 96 -2.22 8.56 -3.79
C ALA A 96 -3.57 7.87 -4.04
N PHE A 97 -3.94 6.90 -3.20
CA PHE A 97 -5.23 6.22 -3.27
C PHE A 97 -6.40 7.21 -3.07
N LEU A 98 -6.34 8.05 -2.04
CA LEU A 98 -7.37 9.04 -1.74
C LEU A 98 -7.52 10.07 -2.87
N ALA A 99 -6.42 10.53 -3.45
CA ALA A 99 -6.45 11.47 -4.57
C ALA A 99 -7.05 10.83 -5.83
N CYS A 100 -6.68 9.59 -6.15
CA CYS A 100 -7.27 8.86 -7.28
C CYS A 100 -8.73 8.52 -7.04
N GLU A 101 -9.14 8.26 -5.80
CA GLU A 101 -10.53 8.02 -5.45
C GLU A 101 -11.39 9.28 -5.66
N ALA A 102 -10.87 10.47 -5.34
CA ALA A 102 -11.57 11.74 -5.59
C ALA A 102 -11.74 12.04 -7.09
N ASP A 103 -10.72 11.77 -7.91
CA ASP A 103 -10.81 11.88 -9.36
C ASP A 103 -11.82 10.87 -9.93
N PHE A 104 -11.81 9.64 -9.41
CA PHE A 104 -12.78 8.60 -9.76
C PHE A 104 -14.21 9.01 -9.42
N GLU A 105 -14.47 9.55 -8.22
CA GLU A 105 -15.81 10.04 -7.83
C GLU A 105 -16.28 11.15 -8.76
N SER A 106 -15.39 12.08 -9.12
CA SER A 106 -15.70 13.17 -10.05
C SER A 106 -16.09 12.64 -11.44
N LEU A 107 -15.34 11.68 -11.98
CA LEU A 107 -15.64 11.01 -13.24
C LEU A 107 -16.95 10.22 -13.17
N LEU A 108 -17.17 9.48 -12.08
CA LEU A 108 -18.38 8.70 -11.85
C LEU A 108 -19.61 9.61 -11.87
N LEU A 109 -19.59 10.72 -11.12
CA LEU A 109 -20.70 11.68 -11.08
C LEU A 109 -20.95 12.31 -12.46
N LEU A 110 -19.90 12.65 -13.21
CA LEU A 110 -20.02 13.20 -14.56
C LEU A 110 -20.72 12.23 -15.51
N VAL A 111 -20.29 10.97 -15.53
CA VAL A 111 -20.87 9.93 -16.40
C VAL A 111 -22.32 9.64 -16.01
N LEU A 112 -22.61 9.53 -14.72
CA LEU A 112 -23.96 9.23 -14.22
C LEU A 112 -24.93 10.39 -14.39
N TYR A 113 -24.46 11.63 -14.27
CA TYR A 113 -25.26 12.81 -14.57
C TYR A 113 -25.73 12.82 -16.03
N ARG A 114 -24.86 12.41 -16.97
CA ARG A 114 -25.20 12.34 -18.39
C ARG A 114 -26.03 11.12 -18.74
N SER A 115 -25.72 9.97 -18.15
CA SER A 115 -26.31 8.69 -18.49
C SER A 115 -26.62 7.86 -17.23
N PRO A 116 -27.68 8.18 -16.47
CA PRO A 116 -27.96 7.57 -15.17
C PRO A 116 -28.31 6.08 -15.28
N SER A 117 -28.88 5.64 -16.41
CA SER A 117 -29.23 4.25 -16.65
C SER A 117 -28.02 3.32 -16.86
N LEU A 118 -26.80 3.85 -17.06
CA LEU A 118 -25.61 3.04 -17.30
C LEU A 118 -25.24 2.16 -16.12
N ILE A 119 -25.46 2.64 -14.89
CA ILE A 119 -25.08 1.91 -13.67
C ILE A 119 -25.88 0.62 -13.48
N SER A 120 -27.07 0.54 -14.09
CA SER A 120 -27.97 -0.62 -14.01
C SER A 120 -27.88 -1.52 -15.25
N ARG A 121 -26.99 -1.22 -16.20
CA ARG A 121 -26.82 -2.00 -17.43
C ARG A 121 -25.60 -2.92 -17.35
N PRO A 122 -25.69 -4.14 -17.87
CA PRO A 122 -24.51 -4.98 -18.04
C PRO A 122 -23.53 -4.38 -19.06
N PRO A 123 -22.21 -4.50 -18.84
CA PRO A 123 -21.53 -5.18 -17.71
C PRO A 123 -21.23 -4.29 -16.48
N VAL A 124 -21.66 -3.02 -16.50
CA VAL A 124 -21.34 -2.01 -15.47
C VAL A 124 -22.01 -2.34 -14.14
N ASP A 125 -23.24 -2.86 -14.16
CA ASP A 125 -23.98 -3.31 -12.98
C ASP A 125 -23.18 -4.31 -12.11
N ARG A 126 -22.56 -5.31 -12.75
CA ARG A 126 -21.70 -6.30 -12.12
C ARG A 126 -20.42 -5.66 -11.60
N ALA A 127 -19.81 -4.79 -12.39
CA ALA A 127 -18.59 -4.09 -12.00
C ALA A 127 -18.78 -3.24 -10.73
N VAL A 128 -19.92 -2.58 -10.63
CA VAL A 128 -20.31 -1.78 -9.46
C VAL A 128 -20.60 -2.69 -8.26
N SER A 129 -21.34 -3.80 -8.45
CA SER A 129 -21.56 -4.79 -7.39
C SER A 129 -20.25 -5.36 -6.86
N ASP A 130 -19.32 -5.71 -7.75
CA ASP A 130 -17.99 -6.21 -7.38
C ASP A 130 -17.16 -5.13 -6.67
N LEU A 131 -17.28 -3.87 -7.08
CA LEU A 131 -16.65 -2.76 -6.38
C LEU A 131 -17.22 -2.61 -4.96
N LEU A 132 -18.54 -2.65 -4.79
CA LEU A 132 -19.20 -2.54 -3.47
C LEU A 132 -18.78 -3.67 -2.53
N ASP A 133 -18.68 -4.90 -3.03
CA ASP A 133 -18.20 -6.05 -2.25
C ASP A 133 -16.71 -5.90 -1.88
N ARG A 134 -15.86 -5.40 -2.80
CA ARG A 134 -14.46 -5.05 -2.51
C ARG A 134 -14.34 -3.93 -1.48
N VAL A 135 -15.20 -2.93 -1.52
CA VAL A 135 -15.21 -1.85 -0.53
C VAL A 135 -15.51 -2.41 0.87
N ILE A 136 -16.49 -3.31 1.01
CA ILE A 136 -16.78 -3.95 2.30
C ILE A 136 -15.56 -4.72 2.82
N LYS A 137 -14.92 -5.51 1.96
CA LYS A 137 -13.69 -6.23 2.32
C LYS A 137 -12.55 -5.27 2.68
N ALA A 138 -12.39 -4.16 1.96
CA ALA A 138 -11.40 -3.13 2.26
C ALA A 138 -11.66 -2.44 3.61
N LEU A 139 -12.92 -2.20 3.99
CA LEU A 139 -13.29 -1.68 5.31
C LEU A 139 -12.90 -2.66 6.44
N ASP A 140 -13.14 -3.95 6.25
CA ASP A 140 -12.69 -4.98 7.20
C ASP A 140 -11.17 -5.00 7.34
N LEU A 141 -10.44 -4.82 6.23
CA LEU A 141 -8.98 -4.73 6.22
C LEU A 141 -8.49 -3.48 6.96
N CYS A 142 -9.11 -2.32 6.75
CA CYS A 142 -8.79 -1.10 7.51
C CYS A 142 -8.96 -1.33 9.01
N ASN A 143 -10.07 -1.95 9.44
CA ASN A 143 -10.29 -2.31 10.83
C ASN A 143 -9.21 -3.26 11.36
N ALA A 144 -8.84 -4.26 10.57
CA ALA A 144 -7.81 -5.23 10.96
C ALA A 144 -6.43 -4.55 11.10
N VAL A 145 -6.10 -3.62 10.20
CA VAL A 145 -4.87 -2.80 10.23
C VAL A 145 -4.87 -1.83 11.43
N SER A 146 -5.98 -1.18 11.75
CA SER A 146 -6.07 -0.35 12.96
C SER A 146 -5.82 -1.15 14.23
N LEU A 147 -6.28 -2.41 14.29
CA LEU A 147 -5.99 -3.30 15.41
C LEU A 147 -4.51 -3.75 15.45
N SER A 148 -3.88 -3.96 14.29
CA SER A 148 -2.44 -4.26 14.24
C SER A 148 -1.61 -3.06 14.66
N VAL A 149 -1.97 -1.84 14.27
CA VAL A 149 -1.33 -0.59 14.74
C VAL A 149 -1.37 -0.50 16.26
N ASN A 150 -2.52 -0.78 16.89
CA ASN A 150 -2.63 -0.81 18.36
C ASN A 150 -1.70 -1.86 19.00
N SER A 151 -1.53 -3.02 18.34
CA SER A 151 -0.61 -4.05 18.81
C SER A 151 0.84 -3.59 18.71
N VAL A 152 1.23 -2.93 17.61
CA VAL A 152 2.56 -2.36 17.42
C VAL A 152 2.84 -1.26 18.45
N ARG A 153 1.86 -0.39 18.78
CA ARG A 153 2.00 0.57 19.88
C ARG A 153 2.25 -0.10 21.23
N HIS A 154 1.60 -1.24 21.49
CA HIS A 154 1.88 -2.01 22.71
C HIS A 154 3.31 -2.56 22.73
N TRP A 155 3.82 -3.01 21.59
CA TRP A 155 5.22 -3.45 21.45
C TRP A 155 6.17 -2.28 21.68
N ASN A 156 5.89 -1.14 21.08
CA ASN A 156 6.67 0.08 21.23
C ASN A 156 6.81 0.49 22.70
N ARG A 157 5.71 0.46 23.47
CA ARG A 157 5.74 0.74 24.93
C ARG A 157 6.60 -0.23 25.73
N ASN A 158 6.64 -1.52 25.33
CA ASN A 158 7.52 -2.49 25.98
C ASN A 158 8.99 -2.21 25.64
N ALA A 159 9.27 -1.80 24.40
CA ALA A 159 10.60 -1.40 23.96
C ALA A 159 11.08 -0.11 24.66
N ASP A 160 10.23 0.92 24.78
CA ASP A 160 10.52 2.14 25.55
C ASP A 160 10.83 1.84 27.02
N THR A 161 10.05 0.94 27.62
CA THR A 161 10.27 0.49 29.00
C THR A 161 11.62 -0.21 29.14
N ALA A 162 12.01 -1.01 28.15
CA ALA A 162 13.32 -1.66 28.12
C ALA A 162 14.43 -0.62 27.94
N ALA A 163 14.35 0.25 26.94
CA ALA A 163 15.33 1.29 26.66
C ALA A 163 15.57 2.19 27.89
N SER A 164 14.51 2.60 28.58
CA SER A 164 14.61 3.39 29.80
C SER A 164 15.28 2.62 30.95
N ALA A 165 14.97 1.33 31.12
CA ALA A 165 15.53 0.51 32.19
C ALA A 165 17.00 0.10 31.95
N LEU A 166 17.46 0.10 30.69
CA LEU A 166 18.84 -0.22 30.31
C LEU A 166 19.83 0.90 30.64
N GLN A 167 19.35 2.13 30.86
CA GLN A 167 20.20 3.28 31.20
C GLN A 167 20.71 3.25 32.66
N TYR A 168 20.18 2.35 33.50
CA TYR A 168 20.46 2.30 34.94
C TYR A 168 21.01 0.92 35.38
N GLN A 169 21.73 0.88 36.51
CA GLN A 169 22.43 -0.32 36.99
C GLN A 169 21.51 -1.40 37.63
N ALA A 170 22.12 -2.58 37.85
CA ALA A 170 21.72 -3.82 38.55
C ALA A 170 20.21 -4.14 38.77
N PRO A 171 19.42 -3.48 39.65
CA PRO A 171 18.01 -3.84 39.85
C PRO A 171 17.13 -3.62 38.61
N GLN A 172 17.52 -2.71 37.70
CA GLN A 172 16.73 -2.37 36.52
C GLN A 172 16.97 -3.30 35.33
N LEU A 173 18.06 -4.08 35.34
CA LEU A 173 18.36 -5.06 34.28
C LEU A 173 17.34 -6.20 34.24
N ASN A 174 16.81 -6.63 35.39
CA ASN A 174 15.75 -7.64 35.42
C ASN A 174 14.43 -7.10 34.85
N ARG A 175 14.16 -5.80 35.02
CA ARG A 175 13.02 -5.12 34.41
C ARG A 175 13.20 -5.03 32.89
N ALA A 176 14.38 -4.64 32.43
CA ALA A 176 14.74 -4.59 31.01
C ALA A 176 14.61 -5.98 30.36
N LYS A 177 15.19 -7.03 30.96
CA LYS A 177 15.07 -8.43 30.49
C LYS A 177 13.62 -8.86 30.32
N ARG A 178 12.75 -8.56 31.28
CA ARG A 178 11.31 -8.90 31.22
C ARG A 178 10.60 -8.12 30.10
N ALA A 179 10.90 -6.84 29.94
CA ALA A 179 10.32 -6.00 28.91
C ALA A 179 10.75 -6.43 27.50
N LEU A 180 12.05 -6.70 27.30
CA LEU A 180 12.61 -7.25 26.05
C LEU A 180 12.04 -8.63 25.74
N SER A 181 11.91 -9.50 26.74
CA SER A 181 11.27 -10.81 26.55
C SER A 181 9.83 -10.65 26.07
N LYS A 182 9.04 -9.74 26.67
CA LYS A 182 7.68 -9.45 26.22
C LYS A 182 7.64 -8.89 24.79
N LEU A 183 8.53 -7.96 24.46
CA LEU A 183 8.68 -7.40 23.11
C LEU A 183 8.92 -8.51 22.09
N LEU A 184 9.97 -9.31 22.28
CA LEU A 184 10.38 -10.36 21.35
C LEU A 184 9.35 -11.50 21.27
N LEU A 185 8.68 -11.85 22.37
CA LEU A 185 7.56 -12.80 22.34
C LEU A 185 6.37 -12.25 21.53
N SER A 186 6.07 -10.97 21.71
CA SER A 186 4.93 -10.32 21.05
C SER A 186 5.17 -10.07 19.56
N ALA A 187 6.41 -9.79 19.18
CA ALA A 187 6.89 -9.64 17.81
C ALA A 187 7.27 -11.00 17.17
N GLY A 188 6.80 -12.13 17.69
CA GLY A 188 7.05 -13.45 17.06
C GLY A 188 8.49 -13.96 17.11
N ALA A 189 9.45 -13.18 17.63
CA ALA A 189 10.87 -13.48 17.78
C ALA A 189 11.20 -14.42 18.96
N GLY A 190 10.22 -15.13 19.52
CA GLY A 190 10.40 -15.98 20.70
C GLY A 190 11.02 -17.35 20.40
N LEU A 191 12.07 -17.70 21.15
CA LEU A 191 12.71 -19.02 21.20
C LEU A 191 11.68 -20.12 21.56
N GLY A 192 11.29 -20.94 20.58
CA GLY A 192 10.56 -22.19 20.79
C GLY A 192 9.18 -22.30 20.11
N SER A 193 8.83 -23.53 19.71
CA SER A 193 7.61 -23.92 18.95
C SER A 193 6.27 -23.38 19.48
N SER A 194 6.19 -22.97 20.74
CA SER A 194 4.97 -22.44 21.37
C SER A 194 4.66 -20.97 21.00
N SER A 195 5.64 -20.20 20.52
CA SER A 195 5.46 -18.80 20.08
C SER A 195 4.58 -18.65 18.83
N SER A 196 4.48 -19.72 18.04
CA SER A 196 3.61 -19.79 16.86
C SER A 196 2.11 -19.69 17.19
N LEU A 197 1.71 -19.95 18.44
CA LEU A 197 0.31 -19.97 18.88
C LEU A 197 -0.18 -18.60 19.39
N ILE A 198 0.72 -17.74 19.88
CA ILE A 198 0.34 -16.43 20.45
C ILE A 198 0.08 -15.41 19.33
N CYS A 199 0.97 -15.36 18.32
CA CYS A 199 0.75 -14.55 17.10
C CYS A 199 -0.50 -15.01 16.32
N ARG A 200 -0.82 -16.31 16.32
CA ARG A 200 -2.04 -16.84 15.70
C ARG A 200 -3.34 -16.45 16.41
N ARG A 201 -3.33 -16.21 17.72
CA ARG A 201 -4.54 -15.91 18.51
C ARG A 201 -4.92 -14.44 18.55
N THR A 202 -3.96 -13.52 18.45
CA THR A 202 -4.23 -12.07 18.47
C THR A 202 -4.30 -11.44 17.08
N CYS A 203 -3.74 -12.07 16.05
CA CYS A 203 -3.67 -11.44 14.73
C CYS A 203 -4.91 -11.72 13.86
N ARG A 204 -5.88 -10.77 13.88
CA ARG A 204 -7.05 -10.79 12.98
C ARG A 204 -6.67 -10.69 11.50
N LEU A 205 -5.44 -10.29 11.19
CA LEU A 205 -4.88 -10.28 9.83
C LEU A 205 -4.79 -11.68 9.19
N CYS A 206 -4.89 -12.78 9.96
CA CYS A 206 -5.01 -14.12 9.35
C CYS A 206 -6.29 -14.28 8.50
N SER A 207 -7.35 -13.52 8.79
CA SER A 207 -8.54 -13.47 7.92
C SER A 207 -8.38 -12.47 6.76
N ALA A 208 -7.53 -11.46 6.93
CA ALA A 208 -7.23 -10.44 5.92
C ALA A 208 -6.65 -11.05 4.63
N THR A 209 -5.80 -12.07 4.72
CA THR A 209 -5.27 -12.75 3.53
C THR A 209 -6.38 -13.42 2.71
N ARG A 210 -7.40 -14.00 3.37
CA ARG A 210 -8.57 -14.58 2.68
C ARG A 210 -9.43 -13.50 2.04
N GLN A 211 -9.62 -12.37 2.71
CA GLN A 211 -10.34 -11.22 2.16
C GLN A 211 -9.61 -10.65 0.93
N LEU A 212 -8.29 -10.48 1.00
CA LEU A 212 -7.45 -10.08 -0.15
C LEU A 212 -7.59 -11.04 -1.33
N GLN A 213 -7.51 -12.34 -1.07
CA GLN A 213 -7.68 -13.36 -2.11
C GLN A 213 -9.09 -13.32 -2.72
N ALA A 214 -10.12 -13.09 -1.91
CA ALA A 214 -11.50 -12.93 -2.37
C ALA A 214 -11.75 -11.60 -3.12
N MET A 215 -10.98 -10.54 -2.84
CA MET A 215 -10.99 -9.30 -3.65
C MET A 215 -10.29 -9.52 -5.00
N ALA A 216 -9.20 -10.28 -5.01
CA ALA A 216 -8.41 -10.59 -6.20
C ALA A 216 -9.16 -11.52 -7.18
N SER A 217 -9.86 -12.55 -6.67
CA SER A 217 -10.61 -13.49 -7.53
C SER A 217 -11.76 -12.82 -8.29
N GLY A 218 -12.45 -11.84 -7.67
CA GLY A 218 -13.50 -11.07 -8.34
C GLY A 218 -12.96 -10.17 -9.46
N LEU A 219 -11.73 -9.68 -9.35
CA LEU A 219 -11.13 -8.78 -10.33
C LEU A 219 -10.81 -9.46 -11.67
N ALA A 220 -10.41 -10.74 -11.64
CA ALA A 220 -10.10 -11.53 -12.83
C ALA A 220 -11.33 -11.82 -13.71
N GLY A 221 -12.52 -11.94 -13.11
CA GLY A 221 -13.79 -12.14 -13.83
C GLY A 221 -14.21 -10.92 -14.65
N PHE A 222 -13.90 -9.72 -14.17
CA PHE A 222 -14.27 -8.45 -14.81
C PHE A 222 -13.37 -8.10 -16.01
N THR A 223 -12.04 -8.31 -15.90
CA THR A 223 -11.10 -7.94 -16.97
C THR A 223 -11.25 -8.74 -18.26
N GLY A 224 -11.82 -9.95 -18.20
CA GLY A 224 -12.17 -10.73 -19.39
C GLY A 224 -13.40 -10.19 -20.15
N HIS A 225 -14.23 -9.38 -19.50
CA HIS A 225 -15.45 -8.80 -20.07
C HIS A 225 -15.29 -7.33 -20.48
N ALA A 226 -14.25 -6.64 -20.00
CA ALA A 226 -13.92 -5.25 -20.35
C ALA A 226 -13.21 -5.08 -21.71
N ALA A 227 -13.03 -6.15 -22.48
CA ALA A 227 -12.61 -6.02 -23.89
C ALA A 227 -13.79 -5.39 -24.65
N PRO A 228 -13.62 -4.18 -25.25
CA PRO A 228 -14.70 -3.47 -25.90
C PRO A 228 -15.25 -4.34 -27.02
N ARG A 229 -16.43 -4.90 -26.81
CA ARG A 229 -17.16 -5.59 -27.88
C ARG A 229 -17.67 -4.50 -28.80
N GLY A 230 -17.41 -4.61 -30.10
CA GLY A 230 -17.84 -3.62 -31.08
C GLY A 230 -19.35 -3.38 -30.98
N GLY A 231 -19.74 -2.20 -30.47
CA GLY A 231 -21.14 -1.85 -30.18
C GLY A 231 -21.39 -1.14 -28.85
N GLU A 232 -20.42 -1.08 -27.93
CA GLU A 232 -20.58 -0.40 -26.63
C GLU A 232 -20.40 1.13 -26.75
N SER A 233 -21.21 1.90 -26.01
CA SER A 233 -21.13 3.37 -26.00
C SER A 233 -19.79 3.83 -25.39
N GLY A 234 -19.25 4.96 -25.85
CA GLY A 234 -17.97 5.48 -25.34
C GLY A 234 -17.94 5.59 -23.81
N SER A 235 -19.05 6.06 -23.22
CA SER A 235 -19.20 6.24 -21.77
C SER A 235 -19.17 4.93 -20.97
N THR A 236 -19.67 3.82 -21.52
CA THR A 236 -19.62 2.52 -20.82
C THR A 236 -18.20 1.98 -20.75
N SER A 237 -17.43 2.14 -21.83
CA SER A 237 -16.01 1.75 -21.86
C SER A 237 -15.18 2.60 -20.90
N ILE A 238 -15.39 3.92 -20.90
CA ILE A 238 -14.71 4.86 -19.99
C ILE A 238 -14.98 4.50 -18.52
N LEU A 239 -16.25 4.29 -18.16
CA LEU A 239 -16.63 3.93 -16.79
C LEU A 239 -16.07 2.56 -16.38
N ALA A 240 -16.09 1.56 -17.27
CA ALA A 240 -15.51 0.25 -17.01
C ALA A 240 -13.99 0.33 -16.76
N LEU A 241 -13.27 1.15 -17.52
CA LEU A 241 -11.84 1.41 -17.31
C LEU A 241 -11.58 2.08 -15.96
N ALA A 242 -12.36 3.11 -15.61
CA ALA A 242 -12.24 3.81 -14.33
C ALA A 242 -12.48 2.87 -13.13
N LEU A 243 -13.54 2.06 -13.19
CA LEU A 243 -13.88 1.05 -12.18
C LEU A 243 -12.77 -0.01 -12.04
N SER A 244 -12.18 -0.42 -13.16
CA SER A 244 -11.03 -1.34 -13.16
C SER A 244 -9.83 -0.70 -12.45
N THR A 245 -9.46 0.52 -12.85
CA THR A 245 -8.31 1.25 -12.29
C THR A 245 -8.41 1.42 -10.78
N ILE A 246 -9.55 1.93 -10.29
CA ILE A 246 -9.73 2.12 -8.84
C ILE A 246 -9.75 0.78 -8.09
N SER A 247 -10.29 -0.29 -8.68
CA SER A 247 -10.32 -1.61 -8.08
C SER A 247 -8.91 -2.21 -7.95
N TYR A 248 -8.06 -2.07 -8.97
CA TYR A 248 -6.66 -2.50 -8.92
C TYR A 248 -5.87 -1.71 -7.88
N LEU A 249 -6.05 -0.39 -7.84
CA LEU A 249 -5.36 0.46 -6.88
C LEU A 249 -5.78 0.15 -5.43
N MET A 250 -7.08 -0.02 -5.18
CA MET A 250 -7.59 -0.41 -3.88
C MET A 250 -7.03 -1.77 -3.45
N LEU A 251 -7.05 -2.77 -4.33
CA LEU A 251 -6.49 -4.09 -4.04
C LEU A 251 -5.00 -4.02 -3.69
N PHE A 252 -4.24 -3.23 -4.45
CA PHE A 252 -2.82 -3.00 -4.20
C PHE A 252 -2.56 -2.30 -2.87
N ALA A 253 -3.27 -1.20 -2.59
CA ALA A 253 -3.13 -0.44 -1.34
C ALA A 253 -3.47 -1.29 -0.11
N MET A 254 -4.57 -2.04 -0.18
CA MET A 254 -4.98 -2.96 0.88
C MET A 254 -3.97 -4.09 1.07
N TRP A 255 -3.43 -4.64 -0.02
CA TRP A 255 -2.39 -5.66 0.03
C TRP A 255 -1.10 -5.14 0.65
N ALA A 256 -0.63 -3.95 0.27
CA ALA A 256 0.58 -3.34 0.80
C ALA A 256 0.46 -3.07 2.30
N MET A 257 -0.69 -2.55 2.77
CA MET A 257 -0.95 -2.36 4.20
C MET A 257 -0.90 -3.70 4.96
N VAL A 258 -1.62 -4.72 4.50
CA VAL A 258 -1.66 -6.02 5.18
C VAL A 258 -0.28 -6.70 5.16
N SER A 259 0.49 -6.53 4.09
CA SER A 259 1.84 -7.11 3.97
C SER A 259 2.87 -6.43 4.88
N ALA A 260 2.65 -5.17 5.24
CA ALA A 260 3.54 -4.44 6.14
C ALA A 260 3.44 -4.97 7.59
N PHE A 261 2.25 -5.35 8.02
CA PHE A 261 2.02 -5.82 9.39
C PHE A 261 2.17 -7.34 9.54
N PRO A 262 2.50 -7.80 10.75
CA PRO A 262 2.65 -9.21 11.06
C PRO A 262 1.42 -10.03 10.73
N CYS A 263 1.44 -10.77 9.63
CA CYS A 263 0.46 -11.79 9.32
C CYS A 263 1.11 -13.14 9.59
N GLY A 264 0.54 -13.99 10.45
CA GLY A 264 1.04 -15.35 10.68
C GLY A 264 1.08 -16.27 9.45
N ARG A 265 0.78 -15.76 8.25
CA ARG A 265 0.89 -16.42 6.94
C ARG A 265 1.47 -15.47 5.89
N PRO A 266 2.23 -15.97 4.90
CA PRO A 266 2.58 -15.22 3.70
C PRO A 266 1.35 -14.59 3.07
N VAL A 267 1.36 -13.28 2.90
CA VAL A 267 0.38 -12.58 2.06
C VAL A 267 0.82 -12.78 0.62
N GLN A 268 0.05 -13.53 -0.15
CA GLN A 268 0.33 -13.71 -1.58
C GLN A 268 0.07 -12.39 -2.32
N ALA A 269 0.95 -12.06 -3.26
CA ALA A 269 0.77 -10.88 -4.08
C ALA A 269 -0.51 -10.98 -4.93
N PRO A 270 -1.26 -9.88 -5.10
CA PRO A 270 -2.43 -9.88 -5.97
C PRO A 270 -2.03 -10.19 -7.43
N PRO A 271 -2.97 -10.64 -8.28
CA PRO A 271 -2.67 -10.82 -9.69
C PRO A 271 -2.29 -9.47 -10.31
N ALA A 272 -1.23 -9.48 -11.13
CA ALA A 272 -0.83 -8.30 -11.88
C ALA A 272 -1.98 -7.84 -12.82
N PRO A 273 -2.03 -6.54 -13.17
CA PRO A 273 -3.00 -6.05 -14.15
C PRO A 273 -3.01 -6.89 -15.44
N ALA A 274 -4.20 -7.16 -15.95
CA ALA A 274 -4.40 -7.97 -17.16
C ALA A 274 -3.58 -7.42 -18.35
N ALA A 275 -3.21 -8.30 -19.29
CA ALA A 275 -2.38 -7.93 -20.43
C ALA A 275 -2.98 -6.80 -21.30
N SER A 276 -4.31 -6.71 -21.38
CA SER A 276 -5.02 -5.60 -22.03
C SER A 276 -4.81 -4.24 -21.34
N THR A 277 -4.63 -4.25 -20.02
CA THR A 277 -4.40 -3.05 -19.19
C THR A 277 -2.93 -2.67 -19.08
N ARG A 278 -2.00 -3.60 -19.38
CA ARG A 278 -0.53 -3.33 -19.36
C ARG A 278 -0.06 -2.28 -20.36
N GLN A 279 -0.88 -1.91 -21.34
CA GLN A 279 -0.58 -0.79 -22.24
C GLN A 279 -0.69 0.58 -21.54
N MET A 280 -1.27 0.63 -20.34
CA MET A 280 -1.41 1.85 -19.55
C MET A 280 -0.15 2.10 -18.71
N PRO A 281 0.38 3.34 -18.67
CA PRO A 281 1.61 3.65 -17.95
C PRO A 281 1.50 3.38 -16.44
N TRP A 282 0.33 3.64 -15.83
CA TRP A 282 0.10 3.33 -14.42
C TRP A 282 0.14 1.83 -14.13
N ALA A 283 -0.28 0.96 -15.06
CA ALA A 283 -0.32 -0.47 -14.85
C ALA A 283 1.09 -1.08 -14.83
N ALA A 284 2.00 -0.55 -15.67
CA ALA A 284 3.42 -0.91 -15.65
C ALA A 284 4.07 -0.48 -14.33
N ALA A 285 3.88 0.77 -13.91
CA ALA A 285 4.43 1.28 -12.64
C ALA A 285 3.89 0.51 -11.43
N LEU A 286 2.60 0.15 -11.42
CA LEU A 286 1.99 -0.65 -10.37
C LEU A 286 2.59 -2.06 -10.30
N ALA A 287 2.80 -2.69 -11.46
CA ALA A 287 3.40 -4.02 -11.54
C ALA A 287 4.86 -4.02 -11.08
N GLU A 288 5.65 -3.01 -11.47
CA GLU A 288 7.03 -2.82 -11.03
C GLU A 288 7.13 -2.63 -9.51
N LEU A 289 6.23 -1.82 -8.94
CA LEU A 289 6.18 -1.61 -7.50
C LEU A 289 5.78 -2.89 -6.76
N GLN A 290 4.81 -3.61 -7.29
CA GLN A 290 4.39 -4.91 -6.75
C GLN A 290 5.54 -5.92 -6.79
N GLU A 291 6.24 -6.05 -7.92
CA GLU A 291 7.39 -6.95 -8.05
C GLU A 291 8.51 -6.57 -7.08
N SER A 292 8.78 -5.27 -6.91
CA SER A 292 9.79 -4.76 -5.98
C SER A 292 9.48 -5.12 -4.52
N ILE A 293 8.23 -4.91 -4.09
CA ILE A 293 7.77 -5.28 -2.74
C ILE A 293 7.83 -6.81 -2.54
N VAL A 294 7.41 -7.59 -3.53
CA VAL A 294 7.44 -9.06 -3.43
C VAL A 294 8.87 -9.58 -3.40
N GLU A 295 9.78 -9.00 -4.20
CA GLU A 295 11.19 -9.41 -4.18
C GLU A 295 11.84 -9.08 -2.84
N GLN A 296 11.50 -7.93 -2.24
CA GLN A 296 11.91 -7.65 -0.86
C GLN A 296 11.33 -8.65 0.14
N LEU A 297 10.05 -9.03 0.02
CA LEU A 297 9.43 -10.08 0.83
C LEU A 297 10.19 -11.41 0.73
N ARG A 298 10.69 -11.75 -0.48
CA ARG A 298 11.50 -12.96 -0.71
C ARG A 298 12.91 -12.82 -0.16
N ARG A 299 13.53 -11.64 -0.26
CA ARG A 299 14.87 -11.38 0.29
C ARG A 299 14.88 -11.51 1.82
N GLU A 300 13.92 -10.90 2.51
CA GLU A 300 13.84 -11.00 3.97
C GLU A 300 13.58 -12.45 4.43
N ARG A 301 12.66 -13.18 3.76
CA ARG A 301 12.48 -14.62 4.04
C ARG A 301 13.72 -15.49 3.86
N ARG A 302 14.59 -15.15 2.89
CA ARG A 302 15.86 -15.88 2.67
C ARG A 302 16.87 -15.59 3.78
N LYS A 303 16.93 -14.36 4.27
CA LYS A 303 17.77 -13.99 5.42
C LYS A 303 17.31 -14.68 6.72
N GLU A 304 16.02 -14.95 6.83
CA GLU A 304 15.42 -15.68 7.96
C GLU A 304 15.65 -17.20 7.94
N LEU A 305 16.25 -17.78 6.88
CA LEU A 305 16.46 -19.24 6.79
C LEU A 305 17.53 -19.80 7.75
N GLY A 306 17.92 -19.02 8.78
CA GLY A 306 18.78 -19.42 9.89
C GLY A 306 18.56 -18.64 11.20
N VAL A 307 17.62 -17.69 11.27
CA VAL A 307 17.32 -16.84 12.44
C VAL A 307 15.80 -16.69 12.57
N VAL A 308 15.30 -16.60 13.80
CA VAL A 308 13.85 -16.55 14.14
C VAL A 308 13.06 -15.64 13.18
N PRO A 309 11.94 -16.10 12.59
CA PRO A 309 11.18 -15.33 11.59
C PRO A 309 10.72 -13.98 12.15
N SER A 310 10.94 -12.90 11.39
CA SER A 310 10.45 -11.55 11.72
C SER A 310 8.93 -11.54 11.77
N ALA A 311 8.33 -10.77 12.68
CA ALA A 311 6.87 -10.70 12.75
C ALA A 311 6.32 -10.05 11.47
N GLY A 312 6.93 -8.97 10.98
CA GLY A 312 6.43 -8.18 9.85
C GLY A 312 7.53 -7.64 8.94
N MET A 313 7.11 -6.96 7.88
CA MET A 313 8.01 -6.43 6.83
C MET A 313 8.16 -4.92 6.87
N LEU A 314 7.36 -4.25 7.72
CA LEU A 314 7.45 -2.82 7.93
C LEU A 314 8.84 -2.47 8.50
N ALA A 315 9.54 -1.57 7.81
CA ALA A 315 10.91 -1.18 8.12
C ALA A 315 11.12 -0.86 9.62
N GLU A 316 10.18 -0.11 10.18
CA GLU A 316 10.18 0.34 11.57
C GLU A 316 9.99 -0.84 12.54
N ILE A 317 9.15 -1.83 12.20
CA ILE A 317 8.95 -3.04 13.04
C ILE A 317 10.22 -3.87 13.03
N VAL A 318 10.83 -4.05 11.85
CA VAL A 318 12.06 -4.81 11.69
C VAL A 318 13.22 -4.14 12.43
N ALA A 319 13.31 -2.81 12.41
CA ALA A 319 14.29 -2.04 13.18
C ALA A 319 14.08 -2.18 14.70
N LEU A 320 12.83 -2.10 15.17
CA LEU A 320 12.47 -2.27 16.58
C LEU A 320 12.80 -3.68 17.09
N GLU A 321 12.53 -4.71 16.28
CA GLU A 321 12.88 -6.09 16.60
C GLU A 321 14.39 -6.33 16.62
N ARG A 322 15.12 -5.76 15.66
CA ARG A 322 16.59 -5.88 15.57
C ARG A 322 17.26 -5.27 16.80
N SER A 323 16.95 -4.00 17.09
CA SER A 323 17.46 -3.29 18.27
C SER A 323 17.04 -3.98 19.57
N GLY A 324 15.83 -4.54 19.64
CA GLY A 324 15.38 -5.35 20.77
C GLY A 324 16.19 -6.64 20.99
N ARG A 325 16.59 -7.32 19.90
CA ARG A 325 17.46 -8.51 19.97
C ARG A 325 18.88 -8.16 20.40
N GLU A 326 19.46 -7.12 19.80
CA GLU A 326 20.80 -6.61 20.15
C GLU A 326 20.85 -6.17 21.63
N ALA A 327 19.80 -5.48 22.10
CA ALA A 327 19.65 -5.14 23.51
C ALA A 327 19.54 -6.38 24.42
N MET A 328 18.79 -7.40 24.01
CA MET A 328 18.66 -8.64 24.78
C MET A 328 20.00 -9.40 24.87
N GLU A 329 20.77 -9.41 23.79
CA GLU A 329 22.10 -10.02 23.74
C GLU A 329 23.11 -9.25 24.60
N ALA A 330 23.17 -7.92 24.49
CA ALA A 330 24.03 -7.07 25.32
C ALA A 330 23.76 -7.29 26.82
N VAL A 331 22.49 -7.41 27.19
CA VAL A 331 22.05 -7.67 28.57
C VAL A 331 22.38 -9.08 29.05
N SER A 332 22.42 -10.07 28.14
CA SER A 332 22.79 -11.45 28.45
C SER A 332 24.31 -11.60 28.62
N ASN A 333 25.07 -10.95 27.76
CA ASN A 333 26.54 -11.06 27.69
C ASN A 333 27.26 -10.06 28.62
N GLY A 334 26.52 -9.19 29.30
CA GLY A 334 27.11 -8.12 30.11
C GLY A 334 27.85 -7.05 29.29
N GLY A 335 27.45 -6.88 28.02
CA GLY A 335 28.04 -5.92 27.09
C GLY A 335 27.57 -4.48 27.32
N GLU A 336 27.85 -3.60 26.36
CA GLU A 336 27.55 -2.16 26.42
C GLU A 336 26.04 -1.87 26.29
N THR A 337 25.30 -2.06 27.39
CA THR A 337 23.86 -1.85 27.46
C THR A 337 23.40 -0.43 27.14
N LYS A 338 24.28 0.58 27.29
CA LYS A 338 23.96 1.98 26.99
C LYS A 338 23.77 2.24 25.50
N VAL A 339 24.66 1.72 24.65
CA VAL A 339 24.57 1.88 23.19
C VAL A 339 23.31 1.20 22.67
N ALA A 340 23.07 -0.05 23.10
CA ALA A 340 21.86 -0.78 22.74
C ALA A 340 20.57 -0.10 23.24
N ALA A 341 20.62 0.63 24.38
CA ALA A 341 19.49 1.41 24.87
C ALA A 341 19.19 2.64 24.00
N GLU A 342 20.23 3.33 23.53
CA GLU A 342 20.10 4.49 22.65
C GLU A 342 19.52 4.09 21.29
N GLU A 343 20.03 3.00 20.70
CA GLU A 343 19.52 2.43 19.44
C GLU A 343 18.05 1.98 19.57
N LEU A 344 17.71 1.29 20.66
CA LEU A 344 16.33 0.88 20.93
C LEU A 344 15.40 2.10 21.10
N ALA A 345 15.86 3.15 21.80
CA ALA A 345 15.09 4.38 21.98
C ALA A 345 14.90 5.15 20.66
N GLU A 346 15.90 5.16 19.78
CA GLU A 346 15.77 5.72 18.43
C GLU A 346 14.74 4.97 17.60
N ALA A 347 14.78 3.63 17.60
CA ALA A 347 13.78 2.80 16.93
C ALA A 347 12.36 3.05 17.47
N CYS A 348 12.21 3.23 18.79
CA CYS A 348 10.90 3.51 19.39
C CYS A 348 10.31 4.87 18.97
N ARG A 349 11.17 5.90 18.90
CA ARG A 349 10.78 7.24 18.44
C ARG A 349 10.36 7.22 16.97
N ALA A 350 11.19 6.61 16.10
CA ALA A 350 10.87 6.49 14.68
C ALA A 350 9.53 5.75 14.44
N MET A 351 9.25 4.71 15.22
CA MET A 351 7.98 4.01 15.20
C MET A 351 6.81 4.92 15.62
N GLU A 352 6.91 5.59 16.77
CA GLU A 352 5.82 6.42 17.30
C GLU A 352 5.50 7.61 16.37
N ASP A 353 6.53 8.26 15.85
CA ASP A 353 6.43 9.40 14.94
C ASP A 353 5.74 9.02 13.62
N GLY A 354 5.97 7.81 13.11
CA GLY A 354 5.35 7.32 11.88
C GLY A 354 3.93 6.77 12.04
N LEU A 355 3.60 6.19 13.21
CA LEU A 355 2.31 5.52 13.41
C LEU A 355 1.12 6.50 13.46
N GLY A 356 1.31 7.70 14.02
CA GLY A 356 0.26 8.72 14.10
C GLY A 356 -0.28 9.16 12.73
N PRO A 357 0.59 9.63 11.81
CA PRO A 357 0.19 9.96 10.44
C PRO A 357 -0.44 8.78 9.70
N PHE A 358 0.14 7.58 9.83
CA PHE A 358 -0.39 6.38 9.19
C PHE A 358 -1.81 6.04 9.68
N GLU A 359 -2.05 6.03 10.99
CA GLU A 359 -3.37 5.73 11.56
C GLU A 359 -4.43 6.75 11.10
N THR A 360 -4.05 8.03 11.01
CA THR A 360 -4.91 9.09 10.49
C THR A 360 -5.32 8.80 9.05
N LYS A 361 -4.37 8.38 8.21
CA LYS A 361 -4.64 8.04 6.81
C LYS A 361 -5.50 6.79 6.66
N VAL A 362 -5.29 5.76 7.47
CA VAL A 362 -6.16 4.57 7.48
C VAL A 362 -7.61 4.96 7.82
N ARG A 363 -7.81 5.86 8.79
CA ARG A 363 -9.14 6.36 9.18
C ARG A 363 -9.78 7.19 8.06
N GLU A 364 -8.99 8.05 7.40
CA GLU A 364 -9.43 8.84 6.26
C GLU A 364 -9.90 7.93 5.11
N VAL A 365 -9.11 6.92 4.76
CA VAL A 365 -9.46 5.88 3.77
C VAL A 365 -10.75 5.16 4.16
N PHE A 366 -10.89 4.74 5.42
CA PHE A 366 -12.11 4.10 5.91
C PHE A 366 -13.34 4.97 5.67
N HIS A 367 -13.31 6.25 6.09
CA HIS A 367 -14.43 7.17 5.90
C HIS A 367 -14.71 7.45 4.42
N ARG A 368 -13.66 7.55 3.60
CA ARG A 368 -13.82 7.78 2.17
C ARG A 368 -14.47 6.59 1.46
N LEU A 369 -14.08 5.37 1.82
CA LEU A 369 -14.70 4.14 1.34
C LEU A 369 -16.17 4.02 1.75
N VAL A 370 -16.52 4.39 3.00
CA VAL A 370 -17.93 4.44 3.44
C VAL A 370 -18.74 5.40 2.58
N ARG A 371 -18.24 6.62 2.36
CA ARG A 371 -18.90 7.63 1.51
C ARG A 371 -19.03 7.15 0.06
N CYS A 372 -17.98 6.57 -0.51
CA CYS A 372 -17.98 6.01 -1.85
C CYS A 372 -19.08 4.93 -2.01
N ARG A 373 -19.18 4.02 -1.02
CA ARG A 373 -20.21 2.99 -0.98
C ARG A 373 -21.62 3.58 -0.91
N GLU A 374 -21.84 4.56 -0.04
CA GLU A 374 -23.15 5.24 0.10
C GLU A 374 -23.54 5.93 -1.21
N GLY A 375 -22.61 6.66 -1.83
CA GLY A 375 -22.81 7.34 -3.11
C GLY A 375 -23.16 6.37 -4.24
N LEU A 376 -22.42 5.27 -4.37
CA LEU A 376 -22.68 4.22 -5.37
C LEU A 376 -24.04 3.55 -5.18
N LEU A 377 -24.42 3.21 -3.94
CA LEU A 377 -25.72 2.59 -3.64
C LEU A 377 -26.88 3.53 -3.96
N ARG A 378 -26.72 4.83 -3.68
CA ARG A 378 -27.71 5.85 -4.05
C ARG A 378 -27.88 5.93 -5.56
N CYS A 379 -26.77 6.03 -6.30
CA CYS A 379 -26.80 6.07 -7.76
C CYS A 379 -27.43 4.80 -8.36
N PHE A 380 -27.13 3.62 -7.80
CA PHE A 380 -27.69 2.35 -8.25
C PHE A 380 -29.21 2.26 -8.00
N SER A 381 -29.68 2.78 -6.86
CA SER A 381 -31.11 2.87 -6.56
C SER A 381 -31.84 3.87 -7.47
N GLU A 382 -31.20 4.95 -7.89
CA GLU A 382 -31.78 5.94 -8.80
C GLU A 382 -31.81 5.40 -10.24
N GLY A 383 -30.74 4.74 -10.68
CA GLY A 383 -30.64 4.10 -12.00
C GLY A 383 -31.71 3.02 -12.23
N SER A 384 -31.98 2.19 -11.22
CA SER A 384 -33.02 1.14 -11.31
C SER A 384 -34.44 1.72 -11.46
N ARG A 385 -34.74 2.84 -10.80
CA ARG A 385 -36.04 3.53 -10.93
C ARG A 385 -36.24 4.21 -12.28
N SER A 386 -35.16 4.56 -12.98
CA SER A 386 -35.20 5.20 -14.29
C SER A 386 -35.36 4.24 -15.48
N SER A 387 -35.39 2.92 -15.23
CA SER A 387 -35.65 1.93 -16.28
C SER A 387 -37.16 1.84 -16.56
N PRO A 388 -37.62 2.01 -17.82
CA PRO A 388 -39.05 1.99 -18.14
C PRO A 388 -39.62 0.59 -17.90
N SER A 389 -40.71 0.49 -17.13
CA SER A 389 -41.49 -0.73 -16.97
C SER A 389 -42.04 -1.18 -18.33
N PRO A 390 -41.98 -2.48 -18.68
CA PRO A 390 -42.60 -2.97 -19.90
C PRO A 390 -44.11 -2.79 -19.80
N THR A 391 -44.67 -1.96 -20.67
CA THR A 391 -46.12 -1.84 -20.87
C THR A 391 -46.68 -3.22 -21.25
N PRO A 392 -47.75 -3.70 -20.59
CA PRO A 392 -48.34 -4.99 -20.93
C PRO A 392 -48.88 -4.95 -22.37
N PRO A 393 -48.75 -6.05 -23.14
CA PRO A 393 -49.37 -6.14 -24.46
C PRO A 393 -50.89 -6.09 -24.30
N LEU A 394 -51.54 -5.21 -25.07
CA LEU A 394 -52.99 -5.10 -25.19
C LEU A 394 -53.59 -6.29 -25.93
#